data_AF-A0A948YBY6-F1
#
_entry.id   AF-A0A948YBY6-F1
#
_cell.length_a   1.000
_cell.length_b   1.000
_cell.length_c   1.000
_cell.angle_alpha   90.00
_cell.angle_beta   90.00
_cell.angle_gamma   90.00
#
_symmetry.space_group_name_H-M   'P 1'
#
loop_
_entity.id
_entity.type
_entity.pdbx_description
1 polymer ?
#
loop_
_entity_poly.entity_id
_entity_poly.type
_entity_poly.pdbx_seq_one_letter_code
_entity_poly.pdbx_strand_id
1 'polypeptide(L)'
;MVTKVSDVKNIVKNGIQNPKSVFSQIRQMAESEDWKIREVAATALVEISKKKTDEVVEEMSNWAKDSNPNVRRTASEGLRDVARKNPDKVIAVLDKLKTDKDIYVKKSVANVLRNATRNSAEFVLNICLKWALLKNPDTNWIIKDGLRKAKTTNSKEVERILKSLA
;
A
#
# COMPACT_ATOMS: atom_id res chain seq x y z
N MET A 1 -4.79 -16.43 20.01
CA MET A 1 -5.26 -15.10 19.60
C MET A 1 -4.11 -14.41 18.87
N VAL A 2 -4.28 -14.01 17.60
CA VAL A 2 -3.24 -13.32 16.82
C VAL A 2 -3.42 -11.82 17.01
N THR A 3 -2.47 -11.17 17.66
CA THR A 3 -2.56 -9.75 18.03
C THR A 3 -1.37 -8.93 17.55
N LYS A 4 -0.26 -9.58 17.22
CA LYS A 4 1.00 -8.96 16.77
C LYS A 4 1.76 -9.88 15.84
N VAL A 5 2.68 -9.32 15.05
CA VAL A 5 3.48 -10.10 14.07
C VAL A 5 4.32 -11.20 14.72
N SER A 6 4.70 -11.04 15.99
CA SER A 6 5.41 -12.10 16.73
C SER A 6 4.60 -13.38 16.87
N ASP A 7 3.28 -13.30 16.74
CA ASP A 7 2.36 -14.45 16.82
C ASP A 7 2.34 -15.25 15.51
N VAL A 8 2.91 -14.69 14.44
CA VAL A 8 3.02 -15.30 13.10
C VAL A 8 4.46 -15.44 12.61
N LYS A 9 5.43 -15.55 13.53
CA LYS A 9 6.86 -15.73 13.20
C LYS A 9 7.12 -16.87 12.22
N ASN A 10 6.41 -17.98 12.36
CA ASN A 10 6.55 -19.13 11.47
C ASN A 10 6.09 -18.81 10.04
N ILE A 11 5.00 -18.05 9.89
CA ILE A 11 4.51 -17.60 8.58
C ILE A 11 5.57 -16.71 7.91
N VAL A 12 6.15 -15.77 8.66
CA VAL A 12 7.20 -14.88 8.12
C VAL A 12 8.45 -15.67 7.74
N LYS A 13 8.92 -16.57 8.62
CA LYS A 13 10.10 -17.42 8.35
C LYS A 13 9.89 -18.28 7.09
N ASN A 14 8.75 -18.94 6.99
CA ASN A 14 8.41 -19.79 5.84
C ASN A 14 8.24 -18.95 4.58
N GLY A 15 7.63 -17.76 4.68
CA GLY A 15 7.49 -16.83 3.57
C GLY A 15 8.81 -16.29 3.05
N ILE A 16 9.81 -16.08 3.92
CA ILE A 16 11.17 -15.70 3.48
C ILE A 16 11.85 -16.83 2.70
N GLN A 17 11.56 -18.10 3.04
CA GLN A 17 12.12 -19.26 2.33
C GLN A 17 11.36 -19.54 1.02
N ASN A 18 10.02 -19.57 1.08
CA ASN A 18 9.12 -19.87 -0.03
C ASN A 18 7.83 -19.01 0.08
N PRO A 19 7.81 -17.79 -0.50
CA PRO A 19 6.67 -16.86 -0.39
C PRO A 19 5.33 -17.46 -0.78
N LYS A 20 5.30 -18.21 -1.89
CA LYS A 20 4.06 -18.79 -2.44
C LYS A 20 3.36 -19.72 -1.45
N SER A 21 4.12 -20.38 -0.58
CA SER A 21 3.55 -21.30 0.43
C SER A 21 2.70 -20.63 1.50
N VAL A 22 2.87 -19.32 1.74
CA VAL A 22 2.20 -18.61 2.84
C VAL A 22 1.14 -17.63 2.39
N PHE A 23 1.05 -17.31 1.10
CA PHE A 23 0.10 -16.32 0.59
C PHE A 23 -1.35 -16.69 0.88
N SER A 24 -1.75 -17.95 0.70
CA SER A 24 -3.12 -18.39 1.03
C SER A 24 -3.46 -18.14 2.51
N GLN A 25 -2.52 -18.43 3.41
CA GLN A 25 -2.73 -18.23 4.85
C GLN A 25 -2.79 -16.75 5.21
N ILE A 26 -1.91 -15.93 4.64
CA ILE A 26 -1.93 -14.48 4.84
C ILE A 26 -3.21 -13.87 4.27
N ARG A 27 -3.72 -14.40 3.14
CA ARG A 27 -4.98 -13.95 2.54
C ARG A 27 -6.16 -14.19 3.48
N GLN A 28 -6.26 -15.37 4.08
CA GLN A 28 -7.28 -15.66 5.09
C GLN A 28 -7.22 -14.71 6.29
N MET A 29 -6.00 -14.34 6.72
CA MET A 29 -5.84 -13.34 7.78
C MET A 29 -6.27 -11.94 7.34
N ALA A 30 -6.00 -11.57 6.08
CA ALA A 30 -6.46 -10.30 5.51
C ALA A 30 -7.98 -10.22 5.43
N GLU A 31 -8.67 -11.35 5.26
CA GLU A 31 -10.14 -11.44 5.20
C GLU A 31 -10.81 -11.48 6.58
N SER A 32 -10.04 -11.55 7.67
CA SER A 32 -10.58 -11.65 9.02
C SER A 32 -11.46 -10.46 9.41
N GLU A 33 -12.54 -10.72 10.15
CA GLU A 33 -13.36 -9.69 10.79
C GLU A 33 -12.59 -8.88 11.85
N ASP A 34 -11.58 -9.49 12.50
CA ASP A 34 -10.74 -8.80 13.47
C ASP A 34 -9.69 -7.92 12.76
N TRP A 35 -9.82 -6.61 12.93
CA TRP A 35 -8.91 -5.64 12.34
C TRP A 35 -7.46 -5.84 12.76
N LYS A 36 -7.20 -6.36 13.98
CA LYS A 36 -5.84 -6.65 14.45
C LYS A 36 -5.21 -7.76 13.61
N ILE A 37 -5.97 -8.79 13.25
CA ILE A 37 -5.49 -9.89 12.40
C ILE A 37 -5.16 -9.35 10.99
N ARG A 38 -5.98 -8.44 10.46
CA ARG A 38 -5.71 -7.78 9.18
C ARG A 38 -4.42 -6.95 9.21
N GLU A 39 -4.16 -6.21 10.28
CA GLU A 39 -2.88 -5.48 10.45
C GLU A 39 -1.68 -6.44 10.51
N VAL A 40 -1.84 -7.58 11.17
CA VAL A 40 -0.80 -8.61 11.23
C VAL A 40 -0.54 -9.20 9.84
N ALA A 41 -1.57 -9.43 9.02
CA ALA A 41 -1.42 -9.90 7.64
C ALA A 41 -0.57 -8.94 6.80
N ALA A 42 -0.91 -7.65 6.82
CA ALA A 42 -0.13 -6.62 6.12
C ALA A 42 1.30 -6.50 6.66
N THR A 43 1.50 -6.67 7.96
CA THR A 43 2.85 -6.61 8.56
C THR A 43 3.69 -7.84 8.23
N ALA A 44 3.10 -9.02 8.14
CA ALA A 44 3.80 -10.22 7.66
C ALA A 44 4.32 -10.02 6.24
N LEU A 45 3.50 -9.46 5.33
CA LEU A 45 3.92 -9.14 3.96
C LEU A 45 5.06 -8.12 3.92
N VAL A 46 5.02 -7.10 4.79
CA VAL A 46 6.15 -6.16 4.90
C VAL A 46 7.43 -6.87 5.26
N GLU A 47 7.42 -7.74 6.27
CA GLU A 47 8.62 -8.47 6.68
C GLU A 47 9.14 -9.41 5.57
N ILE A 48 8.25 -10.13 4.89
CA ILE A 48 8.61 -11.02 3.78
C ILE A 48 9.18 -10.22 2.61
N SER A 49 8.53 -9.10 2.24
CA SER A 49 8.93 -8.27 1.09
C SER A 49 10.33 -7.66 1.23
N LYS A 50 10.88 -7.55 2.45
CA LYS A 50 12.28 -7.14 2.67
C LYS A 50 13.31 -8.09 2.06
N LYS A 51 12.93 -9.36 1.85
CA LYS A 51 13.79 -10.41 1.27
C LYS A 51 13.26 -10.97 -0.04
N LYS A 52 11.95 -10.84 -0.27
CA LYS A 52 11.20 -11.46 -1.36
C LYS A 52 10.33 -10.43 -2.06
N THR A 53 10.95 -9.33 -2.47
CA THR A 53 10.24 -8.15 -2.97
C THR A 53 9.43 -8.47 -4.22
N ASP A 54 10.03 -9.12 -5.21
CA ASP A 54 9.40 -9.30 -6.51
C ASP A 54 8.24 -10.30 -6.44
N GLU A 55 8.41 -11.41 -5.70
CA GLU A 55 7.36 -12.39 -5.49
C GLU A 55 6.17 -11.81 -4.71
N VAL A 56 6.43 -10.96 -3.71
CA VAL A 56 5.35 -10.29 -2.96
C VAL A 56 4.66 -9.25 -3.84
N VAL A 57 5.39 -8.41 -4.57
CA VAL A 57 4.80 -7.40 -5.46
C VAL A 57 3.94 -8.05 -6.55
N GLU A 58 4.39 -9.16 -7.13
CA GLU A 58 3.63 -9.95 -8.10
C GLU A 58 2.30 -10.41 -7.51
N GLU A 59 2.32 -11.00 -6.32
CA GLU A 59 1.08 -11.48 -5.67
C GLU A 59 0.16 -10.32 -5.26
N MET A 60 0.72 -9.22 -4.73
CA MET A 60 -0.09 -8.05 -4.36
C MET A 60 -0.73 -7.38 -5.59
N SER A 61 -0.10 -7.50 -6.77
CA SER A 61 -0.70 -7.07 -8.03
C SER A 61 -1.97 -7.87 -8.38
N ASN A 62 -2.04 -9.15 -7.99
CA ASN A 62 -3.24 -9.98 -8.11
C ASN A 62 -4.28 -9.57 -7.06
N TRP A 63 -3.87 -9.43 -5.80
CA TRP A 63 -4.77 -9.07 -4.69
C TRP A 63 -5.37 -7.68 -4.84
N ALA A 64 -4.71 -6.76 -5.52
CA ALA A 64 -5.25 -5.44 -5.82
C ALA A 64 -6.50 -5.47 -6.72
N LYS A 65 -6.83 -6.61 -7.34
CA LYS A 65 -8.04 -6.81 -8.14
C LYS A 65 -9.13 -7.60 -7.40
N ASP A 66 -8.88 -7.99 -6.16
CA ASP A 66 -9.78 -8.85 -5.39
C ASP A 66 -11.12 -8.16 -5.11
N SER A 67 -12.22 -8.91 -5.06
CA SER A 67 -13.53 -8.36 -4.70
C SER A 67 -13.58 -7.87 -3.25
N ASN A 68 -12.78 -8.47 -2.35
CA ASN A 68 -12.75 -8.11 -0.94
C ASN A 68 -11.88 -6.86 -0.69
N PRO A 69 -12.44 -5.75 -0.18
CA PRO A 69 -11.68 -4.53 0.09
C PRO A 69 -10.58 -4.73 1.14
N ASN A 70 -10.72 -5.66 2.08
CA ASN A 70 -9.68 -5.94 3.05
C ASN A 70 -8.43 -6.60 2.43
N VAL A 71 -8.64 -7.45 1.41
CA VAL A 71 -7.56 -8.06 0.62
C VAL A 71 -6.86 -6.99 -0.22
N ARG A 72 -7.63 -6.15 -0.93
CA ARG A 72 -7.08 -5.01 -1.69
C ARG A 72 -6.32 -4.02 -0.80
N ARG A 73 -6.84 -3.71 0.39
CA ARG A 73 -6.16 -2.88 1.38
C ARG A 73 -4.83 -3.51 1.78
N THR A 74 -4.83 -4.81 2.05
CA THR A 74 -3.61 -5.55 2.43
C THR A 74 -2.59 -5.56 1.29
N ALA A 75 -3.04 -5.61 0.03
CA ALA A 75 -2.18 -5.51 -1.14
C ALA A 75 -1.37 -4.21 -1.20
N SER A 76 -2.00 -3.09 -0.81
CA SER A 76 -1.33 -1.80 -0.67
C SER A 76 -0.46 -1.76 0.59
N GLU A 77 -1.05 -2.01 1.76
CA GLU A 77 -0.38 -1.81 3.06
C GLU A 77 0.83 -2.73 3.26
N GLY A 78 0.78 -3.95 2.71
CA GLY A 78 1.85 -4.93 2.74
C GLY A 78 3.12 -4.48 1.99
N LEU A 79 3.02 -3.50 1.12
CA LEU A 79 4.12 -2.98 0.32
C LEU A 79 4.71 -1.66 0.86
N ARG A 80 4.26 -1.17 2.02
CA ARG A 80 4.68 0.15 2.54
C ARG A 80 6.20 0.33 2.70
N ASP A 81 6.95 -0.73 3.07
CA ASP A 81 8.42 -0.63 3.16
C ASP A 81 9.08 -0.65 1.78
N VAL A 82 8.54 -1.43 0.84
CA VAL A 82 8.99 -1.43 -0.56
C VAL A 82 8.75 -0.05 -1.18
N ALA A 83 7.56 0.50 -1.03
CA ALA A 83 7.21 1.83 -1.55
C ALA A 83 8.14 2.94 -1.02
N ARG A 84 8.53 2.84 0.25
CA ARG A 84 9.47 3.79 0.88
C ARG A 84 10.88 3.68 0.30
N LYS A 85 11.35 2.48 -0.06
CA LYS A 85 12.72 2.25 -0.52
C LYS A 85 12.87 2.31 -2.04
N ASN A 86 11.86 1.82 -2.76
CA ASN A 86 11.83 1.69 -4.20
C ASN A 86 10.37 1.83 -4.69
N PRO A 87 9.83 3.07 -4.74
CA PRO A 87 8.43 3.32 -5.06
C PRO A 87 8.03 2.80 -6.44
N ASP A 88 8.95 2.80 -7.41
CA ASP A 88 8.70 2.33 -8.79
C ASP A 88 8.17 0.89 -8.82
N LYS A 89 8.67 0.02 -7.93
CA LYS A 89 8.24 -1.38 -7.85
C LYS A 89 6.77 -1.54 -7.45
N VAL A 90 6.20 -0.59 -6.70
CA VAL A 90 4.83 -0.73 -6.18
C VAL A 90 3.79 0.02 -7.02
N ILE A 91 4.23 0.89 -7.95
CA ILE A 91 3.31 1.75 -8.69
C ILE A 91 2.28 0.96 -9.50
N ALA A 92 2.68 -0.14 -10.14
CA ALA A 92 1.75 -0.99 -10.87
C ALA A 92 0.63 -1.59 -9.99
N VAL A 93 0.88 -1.75 -8.68
CA VAL A 93 -0.14 -2.18 -7.70
C VAL A 93 -1.01 -1.00 -7.30
N LEU A 94 -0.41 0.13 -6.94
CA LEU A 94 -1.14 1.33 -6.53
C LEU A 94 -2.02 1.89 -7.66
N ASP A 95 -1.57 1.78 -8.91
CA ASP A 95 -2.34 2.18 -10.09
C ASP A 95 -3.63 1.40 -10.27
N LYS A 96 -3.70 0.14 -9.80
CA LYS A 96 -4.94 -0.65 -9.82
C LYS A 96 -5.93 -0.16 -8.76
N LEU A 97 -5.43 0.45 -7.68
CA LEU A 97 -6.21 0.88 -6.53
C LEU A 97 -6.49 2.39 -6.51
N LYS A 98 -5.92 3.17 -7.42
CA LYS A 98 -6.00 4.65 -7.43
C LYS A 98 -7.43 5.21 -7.56
N THR A 99 -8.38 4.40 -8.04
CA THR A 99 -9.80 4.76 -8.20
C THR A 99 -10.70 3.89 -7.31
N ASP A 100 -10.14 3.24 -6.29
CA ASP A 100 -10.93 2.40 -5.38
C ASP A 100 -11.95 3.23 -4.61
N LYS A 101 -13.18 2.75 -4.52
CA LYS A 101 -14.28 3.44 -3.82
C LYS A 101 -14.23 3.22 -2.32
N ASP A 102 -13.63 2.11 -1.88
CA ASP A 102 -13.59 1.72 -0.49
C ASP A 102 -12.65 2.62 0.32
N ILE A 103 -13.16 3.20 1.41
CA ILE A 103 -12.41 4.16 2.22
C ILE A 103 -11.19 3.53 2.91
N TYR A 104 -11.24 2.25 3.25
CA TYR A 104 -10.13 1.56 3.91
C TYR A 104 -8.99 1.32 2.91
N VAL A 105 -9.32 0.95 1.67
CA VAL A 105 -8.34 0.84 0.58
C VAL A 105 -7.74 2.21 0.28
N LYS A 106 -8.56 3.25 0.08
CA LYS A 106 -8.09 4.61 -0.19
C LYS A 106 -7.12 5.12 0.88
N LYS A 107 -7.46 4.93 2.17
CA LYS A 107 -6.58 5.29 3.29
C LYS A 107 -5.24 4.59 3.23
N SER A 108 -5.21 3.31 2.85
CA SER A 108 -3.96 2.57 2.71
C SER A 108 -3.12 3.08 1.55
N VAL A 109 -3.70 3.30 0.36
CA VAL A 109 -2.96 3.85 -0.79
C VAL A 109 -2.37 5.22 -0.44
N ALA A 110 -3.16 6.09 0.20
CA ALA A 110 -2.70 7.39 0.68
C ALA A 110 -1.54 7.26 1.70
N ASN A 111 -1.62 6.28 2.62
CA ASN A 111 -0.55 6.00 3.57
C ASN A 111 0.74 5.51 2.87
N VAL A 112 0.61 4.64 1.87
CA VAL A 112 1.77 4.14 1.10
C VAL A 112 2.44 5.27 0.33
N LEU A 113 1.67 6.14 -0.34
CA LEU A 113 2.21 7.34 -1.01
C LEU A 113 2.96 8.23 -0.01
N ARG A 114 2.38 8.50 1.16
CA ARG A 114 3.01 9.30 2.22
C ARG A 114 4.30 8.68 2.77
N ASN A 115 4.40 7.37 2.81
CA ASN A 115 5.65 6.71 3.20
C ASN A 115 6.71 6.85 2.10
N ALA A 116 6.32 6.72 0.84
CA ALA A 116 7.20 6.92 -0.31
C ALA A 116 7.75 8.36 -0.42
N THR A 117 6.97 9.39 -0.04
CA THR A 117 7.45 10.79 -0.10
C THR A 117 8.66 11.06 0.78
N ARG A 118 8.93 10.22 1.80
CA ARG A 118 10.05 10.43 2.73
C ARG A 118 11.42 10.26 2.06
N ASN A 119 11.49 9.41 1.03
CA ASN A 119 12.73 9.11 0.33
C ASN A 119 12.70 9.53 -1.14
N SER A 120 11.51 9.62 -1.74
CA SER A 120 11.32 9.83 -3.18
C SER A 120 10.20 10.83 -3.45
N ALA A 121 10.28 12.00 -2.81
CA ALA A 121 9.25 13.03 -2.89
C ALA A 121 8.88 13.41 -4.33
N GLU A 122 9.88 13.75 -5.16
CA GLU A 122 9.65 14.16 -6.54
C GLU A 122 8.93 13.08 -7.37
N PHE A 123 9.35 11.82 -7.22
CA PHE A 123 8.69 10.70 -7.87
C PHE A 123 7.21 10.60 -7.49
N VAL A 124 6.90 10.67 -6.19
CA VAL A 124 5.51 10.61 -5.71
C VAL A 124 4.69 11.79 -6.22
N LEU A 125 5.25 13.01 -6.22
CA LEU A 125 4.56 14.20 -6.74
C LEU A 125 4.25 14.07 -8.23
N ASN A 126 5.17 13.51 -9.03
CA ASN A 126 4.94 13.22 -10.44
C ASN A 126 3.81 12.20 -10.65
N ILE A 127 3.71 11.17 -9.81
CA ILE A 127 2.58 10.23 -9.84
C ILE A 127 1.27 10.93 -9.47
N CYS A 128 1.27 11.74 -8.39
CA CYS A 128 0.08 12.49 -7.98
C CYS A 128 -0.38 13.48 -9.05
N LEU A 129 0.52 14.16 -9.76
CA LEU A 129 0.20 15.02 -10.88
C LEU A 129 -0.49 14.24 -12.01
N LYS A 130 0.06 13.09 -12.40
CA LYS A 130 -0.55 12.22 -13.42
C LYS A 130 -1.94 11.75 -12.99
N TRP A 131 -2.08 11.33 -11.74
CA TRP A 131 -3.35 10.86 -11.19
C TRP A 131 -4.41 11.98 -11.08
N ALA A 132 -4.00 13.22 -10.78
CA ALA A 132 -4.89 14.37 -10.73
C ALA A 132 -5.60 14.63 -12.07
N LEU A 133 -4.98 14.29 -13.20
CA LEU A 133 -5.56 14.43 -14.54
C LEU A 133 -6.79 13.55 -14.77
N LEU A 134 -6.97 12.48 -13.98
CA LEU A 134 -8.12 11.58 -14.08
C LEU A 134 -9.44 12.25 -13.68
N LYS A 135 -9.38 13.38 -12.95
CA LYS A 135 -10.55 14.09 -12.40
C LYS A 135 -11.52 13.17 -11.65
N ASN A 136 -10.98 12.10 -11.05
CA ASN A 136 -11.75 11.11 -10.32
C ASN A 136 -11.81 11.50 -8.83
N PRO A 137 -12.99 11.55 -8.20
CA PRO A 137 -13.12 12.01 -6.82
C PRO A 137 -12.40 11.11 -5.81
N ASP A 138 -12.38 9.80 -6.03
CA ASP A 138 -11.68 8.83 -5.17
C ASP A 138 -10.17 9.00 -5.27
N THR A 139 -9.65 9.16 -6.49
CA THR A 139 -8.23 9.47 -6.73
C THR A 139 -7.83 10.80 -6.08
N ASN A 140 -8.65 11.84 -6.25
CA ASN A 140 -8.40 13.15 -5.65
C ASN A 140 -8.38 13.05 -4.12
N TRP A 141 -9.25 12.23 -3.53
CA TRP A 141 -9.25 11.96 -2.09
C TRP A 141 -7.94 11.31 -1.65
N ILE A 142 -7.46 10.28 -2.37
CA ILE A 142 -6.19 9.59 -2.07
C ILE A 142 -5.02 10.58 -2.10
N ILE A 143 -4.92 11.39 -3.16
CA ILE A 143 -3.84 12.39 -3.29
C ILE A 143 -3.91 13.40 -2.14
N LYS A 144 -5.11 13.92 -1.82
CA LYS A 144 -5.30 14.88 -0.72
C LYS A 144 -4.87 14.29 0.62
N ASP A 145 -5.30 13.07 0.97
CA ASP A 145 -4.94 12.44 2.25
C ASP A 145 -3.45 12.09 2.32
N GLY A 146 -2.87 11.62 1.22
CA GLY A 146 -1.46 11.26 1.13
C GLY A 146 -0.55 12.46 1.34
N LEU A 147 -0.75 13.52 0.54
CA LEU A 147 0.14 14.68 0.49
C LEU A 147 -0.04 15.65 1.66
N ARG A 148 -1.26 15.90 2.16
CA ARG A 148 -1.48 16.83 3.30
C ARG A 148 -0.72 16.42 4.56
N LYS A 149 -0.50 15.11 4.73
CA LYS A 149 0.18 14.52 5.88
C LYS A 149 1.63 14.12 5.57
N ALA A 150 2.11 14.39 4.35
CA ALA A 150 3.47 14.11 3.95
C ALA A 150 4.44 15.12 4.56
N LYS A 151 5.56 14.63 5.09
CA LYS A 151 6.69 15.47 5.50
C LYS A 151 7.68 15.50 4.34
N THR A 152 7.73 16.61 3.61
CA THR A 152 8.59 16.81 2.43
C THR A 152 9.07 18.26 2.37
N THR A 153 10.22 18.48 1.77
CA THR A 153 10.78 19.80 1.45
C THR A 153 10.05 20.50 0.30
N ASN A 154 9.23 19.77 -0.46
CA ASN A 154 8.58 20.25 -1.69
C ASN A 154 7.20 20.88 -1.41
N SER A 155 7.05 21.64 -0.33
CA SER A 155 5.76 22.16 0.14
C SER A 155 5.00 22.98 -0.92
N LYS A 156 5.70 23.80 -1.71
CA LYS A 156 5.09 24.60 -2.79
C LYS A 156 4.44 23.73 -3.86
N GLU A 157 5.10 22.63 -4.24
CA GLU A 157 4.58 21.72 -5.26
C GLU A 157 3.38 20.92 -4.73
N VAL A 158 3.46 20.49 -3.46
CA VAL A 158 2.31 19.88 -2.77
C VAL A 158 1.11 20.82 -2.79
N GLU A 159 1.27 22.09 -2.42
CA GLU A 159 0.18 23.07 -2.45
C GLU A 159 -0.39 23.26 -3.86
N ARG A 160 0.46 23.31 -4.89
CA ARG A 160 0.04 23.42 -6.30
C ARG A 160 -0.86 22.25 -6.70
N ILE A 161 -0.43 21.02 -6.41
CA ILE A 161 -1.23 19.81 -6.67
C ILE A 161 -2.55 19.87 -5.89
N LEU A 162 -2.51 20.17 -4.59
CA LEU A 162 -3.73 20.18 -3.77
C LEU A 162 -4.76 21.20 -4.26
N LYS A 163 -4.32 22.36 -4.77
CA LYS A 163 -5.19 23.38 -5.37
C LYS A 163 -5.79 22.94 -6.71
N SER A 164 -5.10 22.10 -7.49
CA SER A 164 -5.61 21.61 -8.78
C SER A 164 -6.65 20.49 -8.65
N LEU A 165 -6.86 19.94 -7.46
CA LEU A 165 -7.85 18.89 -7.17
C LEU A 165 -9.20 19.47 -6.72
N ALA A 166 -9.39 20.78 -6.86
CA ALA A 166 -10.63 21.49 -6.56
C ALA A 166 -11.67 21.26 -7.65
#